data_AF-A0A835VYK7-F1
#
_entry.id   AF-A0A835VYK7-F1
#
_cell.length_a   1.000
_cell.length_b   1.000
_cell.length_c   1.000
_cell.angle_alpha   90.00
_cell.angle_beta   90.00
_cell.angle_gamma   90.00
#
_symmetry.space_group_name_H-M   'P 1'
#
loop_
_entity.id
_entity.type
_entity.pdbx_description
1 polymer ?
#
loop_
_entity_poly.entity_id
_entity_poly.type
_entity_poly.pdbx_seq_one_letter_code
_entity_poly.pdbx_strand_id
1 'polypeptide(L)'
;MAQRACARPQSGRCLARSASLCPRLSRSTPSWQTRHTTVKPCKSVAEQPFADDNDGSSNTDYAAVAASLNSLLAKTAPSNAISGRDLRDMVRQKWGRSYDVRLAKLQGRMYLQVMWKFLEQASFPLTEQEYMQQLDAVAEYINDWGVADTVRQGIQAARKPPGYTGGGNARCISIPLAVDLGGTRSAEWI
;
A
#
# COMPACT_ATOMS: atom_id res chain seq x y z
N MET A 1 -33.06 -53.15 32.26
CA MET A 1 -32.03 -54.03 31.69
C MET A 1 -30.67 -53.35 31.85
N ALA A 2 -29.74 -54.08 32.47
CA ALA A 2 -28.28 -53.99 32.40
C ALA A 2 -27.58 -52.63 32.61
N GLN A 3 -26.95 -52.56 33.80
CA GLN A 3 -25.77 -51.76 34.14
C GLN A 3 -24.61 -52.02 33.18
N ARG A 4 -23.70 -51.05 33.02
CA ARG A 4 -22.26 -51.32 32.88
C ARG A 4 -21.42 -50.08 33.19
N ALA A 5 -20.85 -50.09 34.38
CA ALA A 5 -19.65 -49.36 34.74
C ALA A 5 -18.41 -50.01 34.07
N CYS A 6 -17.43 -49.19 33.68
CA CYS A 6 -16.00 -49.52 33.50
C CYS A 6 -15.25 -48.18 33.63
N ALA A 7 -14.71 -47.82 34.79
CA ALA A 7 -13.39 -48.20 35.32
C ALA A 7 -12.20 -47.64 34.52
N ARG A 8 -11.48 -46.73 35.19
CA ARG A 8 -10.16 -46.14 34.92
C ARG A 8 -9.06 -47.22 34.84
N PRO A 9 -7.87 -46.96 34.27
CA PRO A 9 -6.73 -46.70 35.17
C PRO A 9 -5.66 -45.72 34.65
N GLN A 10 -4.75 -45.45 35.59
CA GLN A 10 -3.63 -44.51 35.62
C GLN A 10 -2.37 -45.01 34.88
N SER A 11 -1.51 -44.07 34.51
CA SER A 11 -0.03 -44.04 34.65
C SER A 11 0.50 -43.13 33.53
N GLY A 12 1.37 -42.16 33.73
CA GLY A 12 2.47 -42.08 34.68
C GLY A 12 3.75 -42.03 33.84
N ARG A 13 4.43 -40.88 33.83
CA ARG A 13 5.89 -40.78 33.73
C ARG A 13 6.35 -39.34 33.92
N CYS A 14 6.88 -39.12 35.10
CA CYS A 14 7.88 -38.11 35.39
C CYS A 14 9.09 -38.33 34.47
N LEU A 15 9.66 -37.24 33.94
CA LEU A 15 11.08 -37.14 33.64
C LEU A 15 11.51 -35.72 33.95
N ALA A 16 12.08 -35.58 35.15
CA ALA A 16 13.09 -34.58 35.44
C ALA A 16 14.37 -34.87 34.63
N ARG A 17 15.33 -33.94 34.75
CA ARG A 17 16.70 -33.88 34.17
C ARG A 17 16.76 -32.93 32.97
N SER A 18 17.75 -32.07 32.82
CA SER A 18 18.96 -31.86 33.60
C SER A 18 19.51 -30.50 33.22
N ALA A 19 20.09 -29.81 34.19
CA ALA A 19 21.02 -28.73 33.94
C ALA A 19 22.13 -29.22 33.01
N SER A 20 22.34 -28.50 31.91
CA SER A 20 23.50 -28.64 31.03
C SER A 20 24.23 -27.31 31.05
N LEU A 21 25.32 -27.29 31.82
CA LEU A 21 26.33 -26.25 31.81
C LEU A 21 26.84 -26.08 30.37
N CYS A 22 26.60 -24.91 29.77
CA CYS A 22 27.28 -24.54 28.55
C CYS A 22 28.74 -24.19 28.91
N PRO A 23 29.75 -24.87 28.34
CA PRO A 23 31.14 -24.55 28.59
C PRO A 23 31.44 -23.14 28.07
N ARG A 24 32.02 -22.35 28.97
CA ARG A 24 32.54 -21.00 28.77
C ARG A 24 33.62 -21.05 27.70
N LEU A 25 33.25 -20.79 26.44
CA LEU A 25 34.23 -20.56 25.37
C LEU A 25 35.05 -19.32 25.72
N SER A 26 36.30 -19.55 26.10
CA SER A 26 37.36 -18.56 26.16
C SER A 26 37.53 -17.96 24.76
N ARG A 27 36.92 -16.79 24.52
CA ARG A 27 37.27 -15.95 23.38
C ARG A 27 38.60 -15.30 23.71
N SER A 28 39.67 -15.88 23.16
CA SER A 28 40.91 -15.14 22.92
C SER A 28 40.56 -13.88 22.15
N THR A 29 40.69 -12.72 22.79
CA THR A 29 40.62 -11.43 22.12
C THR A 29 41.93 -11.24 21.37
N PRO A 30 41.94 -11.18 20.03
CA PRO A 30 43.12 -10.69 19.33
C PRO A 30 43.30 -9.23 19.74
N SER A 31 44.43 -8.91 20.36
CA SER A 31 44.82 -7.53 20.67
C SER A 31 45.11 -6.83 19.36
N TRP A 32 44.09 -6.19 18.80
CA TRP A 32 44.27 -5.25 17.72
C TRP A 32 44.95 -4.02 18.31
N GLN A 33 46.27 -4.00 18.20
CA GLN A 33 47.05 -2.78 18.36
C GLN A 33 46.62 -1.83 17.25
N THR A 34 45.72 -0.91 17.58
CA THR A 34 45.37 0.21 16.72
C THR A 34 46.61 1.05 16.51
N ARG A 35 47.30 0.83 15.39
CA ARG A 35 48.26 1.81 14.89
C ARG A 35 47.41 3.01 14.45
N HIS A 36 47.34 4.03 15.29
CA HIS A 36 46.88 5.34 14.87
C HIS A 36 47.94 5.91 13.93
N THR A 37 47.88 5.53 12.66
CA THR A 37 48.54 6.34 11.63
C THR A 37 47.75 7.64 11.57
N THR A 38 48.38 8.75 11.95
CA THR A 38 47.78 10.07 11.80
C THR A 38 47.50 10.30 10.31
N VAL A 39 46.24 10.14 9.92
CA VAL A 39 45.81 10.47 8.58
C VAL A 39 45.70 11.98 8.53
N LYS A 40 46.70 12.60 7.87
CA LYS A 40 46.49 13.69 6.90
C LYS A 40 45.03 14.12 6.75
N PRO A 41 44.42 15.11 7.45
CA PRO A 41 43.06 15.50 7.10
C PRO A 41 43.08 15.91 5.64
N CYS A 42 42.33 15.18 4.80
CA CYS A 42 42.09 15.57 3.43
C CYS A 42 41.43 16.93 3.52
N LYS A 43 42.09 17.98 3.03
CA LYS A 43 41.39 19.23 2.78
C LYS A 43 40.22 18.85 1.87
N SER A 44 39.00 19.10 2.33
CA SER A 44 37.83 18.99 1.47
C SER A 44 38.08 19.87 0.25
N VAL A 45 37.65 19.39 -0.91
CA VAL A 45 37.71 20.08 -2.20
C VAL A 45 36.71 21.26 -2.22
N ALA A 46 36.66 22.06 -1.15
CA ALA A 46 35.70 23.14 -0.97
C ALA A 46 36.33 24.53 -1.14
N GLU A 47 37.66 24.64 -1.26
CA GLU A 47 38.34 25.94 -1.34
C GLU A 47 39.48 25.95 -2.38
N GLN A 48 39.18 25.50 -3.60
CA GLN A 48 39.90 26.02 -4.75
C GLN A 48 38.90 26.83 -5.59
N PRO A 49 39.06 28.16 -5.72
CA PRO A 49 38.44 28.84 -6.84
C PRO A 49 39.10 28.27 -8.10
N PHE A 50 38.39 27.35 -8.75
CA PHE A 50 38.78 26.84 -10.05
C PHE A 50 38.77 28.04 -10.99
N ALA A 51 39.96 28.47 -11.40
CA ALA A 51 40.08 29.41 -12.51
C ALA A 51 39.57 28.66 -13.74
N ASP A 52 38.37 29.03 -14.19
CA ASP A 52 37.74 28.50 -15.38
C ASP A 52 38.42 29.15 -16.58
N ASP A 53 39.40 28.46 -17.16
CA ASP A 53 39.90 28.74 -18.50
C ASP A 53 38.77 28.40 -19.49
N ASN A 54 37.91 29.39 -19.72
CA ASN A 54 36.81 29.36 -20.68
C ASN A 54 37.37 29.30 -22.12
N ASP A 55 37.64 28.08 -22.60
CA ASP A 55 37.73 27.75 -24.03
C ASP A 55 36.36 27.22 -24.47
N GLY A 56 35.65 28.02 -25.27
CA GLY A 56 34.23 27.84 -25.53
C GLY A 56 33.90 26.61 -26.37
N SER A 57 32.95 25.80 -25.91
CA SER A 57 31.91 25.24 -26.78
C SER A 57 30.79 24.56 -25.98
N SER A 58 29.56 24.84 -26.40
CA SER A 58 28.27 24.38 -25.86
C SER A 58 27.80 25.05 -24.56
N ASN A 59 27.30 26.29 -24.71
CA ASN A 59 26.35 26.88 -23.78
C ASN A 59 25.11 25.98 -23.68
N THR A 60 25.16 24.95 -22.84
CA THR A 60 23.98 24.20 -22.44
C THR A 60 23.29 25.06 -21.40
N ASP A 61 22.28 25.81 -21.82
CA ASP A 61 21.45 26.61 -20.92
C ASP A 61 20.70 25.66 -19.97
N TYR A 62 21.35 25.24 -18.88
CA TYR A 62 20.80 24.32 -17.88
C TYR A 62 19.43 24.80 -17.36
N ALA A 63 19.23 26.11 -17.31
CA ALA A 63 17.94 26.73 -16.98
C ALA A 63 16.85 26.45 -18.04
N ALA A 64 17.17 26.51 -19.33
CA ALA A 64 16.23 26.25 -20.41
C ALA A 64 15.85 24.76 -20.51
N VAL A 65 16.82 23.85 -20.30
CA VAL A 65 16.52 22.41 -20.22
C VAL A 65 15.72 22.07 -18.95
N ALA A 66 15.97 22.74 -17.82
CA ALA A 66 15.14 22.59 -16.62
C ALA A 66 13.69 23.05 -16.84
N ALA A 67 13.49 24.19 -17.52
CA ALA A 67 12.15 24.67 -17.88
C ALA A 67 11.42 23.68 -18.82
N SER A 68 12.14 23.12 -19.80
CA SER A 68 11.60 22.11 -20.71
C SER A 68 11.22 20.81 -19.98
N LEU A 69 12.03 20.34 -19.04
CA LEU A 69 11.72 19.17 -18.20
C LEU A 69 10.49 19.39 -17.32
N ASN A 70 10.35 20.57 -16.70
CA ASN A 70 9.17 20.91 -15.91
C ASN A 70 7.89 20.97 -16.77
N SER A 71 7.99 21.47 -18.00
CA SER A 71 6.88 21.45 -18.95
C SER A 71 6.49 20.01 -19.33
N LEU A 72 7.45 19.13 -19.56
CA LEU A 72 7.21 17.71 -19.84
C LEU A 72 6.63 16.98 -18.63
N LEU A 73 7.15 17.22 -17.43
CA LEU A 73 6.60 16.66 -16.19
C LEU A 73 5.18 17.15 -15.93
N ALA A 74 4.87 18.43 -16.17
CA ALA A 74 3.51 18.95 -16.07
C ALA A 74 2.56 18.36 -17.12
N LYS A 75 3.08 18.04 -18.32
CA LYS A 75 2.32 17.40 -19.39
C LYS A 75 2.14 15.88 -19.18
N THR A 76 3.08 15.26 -18.46
CA THR A 76 3.08 13.83 -18.11
C THR A 76 2.48 13.58 -16.73
N ALA A 77 2.23 14.64 -15.95
CA ALA A 77 1.43 14.57 -14.74
C ALA A 77 0.16 13.82 -15.12
N PRO A 78 -0.21 12.78 -14.35
CA PRO A 78 -1.26 11.86 -14.76
C PRO A 78 -2.55 12.65 -14.91
N SER A 79 -2.86 13.09 -16.13
CA SER A 79 -4.10 13.77 -16.49
C SER A 79 -5.32 12.87 -16.23
N ASN A 80 -5.04 11.60 -15.99
CA ASN A 80 -6.00 10.58 -15.62
C ASN A 80 -5.99 10.19 -14.14
N ALA A 81 -5.10 10.78 -13.32
CA ALA A 81 -5.11 10.51 -11.89
C ALA A 81 -6.45 10.94 -11.30
N ILE A 82 -6.98 10.07 -10.45
CA ILE A 82 -8.22 10.30 -9.74
C ILE A 82 -7.87 10.81 -8.34
N SER A 83 -8.57 11.86 -7.88
CA SER A 83 -8.53 12.28 -6.48
C SER A 83 -9.73 11.71 -5.72
N GLY A 84 -9.69 11.64 -4.39
CA GLY A 84 -10.85 11.19 -3.62
C GLY A 84 -12.08 12.07 -3.83
N ARG A 85 -11.86 13.38 -4.06
CA ARG A 85 -12.92 14.34 -4.45
C ARG A 85 -13.54 14.00 -5.79
N ASP A 86 -12.72 13.72 -6.81
CA ASP A 86 -13.18 13.29 -8.13
C ASP A 86 -13.97 11.99 -8.05
N LEU A 87 -13.50 11.03 -7.25
CA LEU A 87 -14.19 9.76 -7.01
C LEU A 87 -15.57 9.97 -6.37
N ARG A 88 -15.65 10.80 -5.32
CA ARG A 88 -16.92 11.20 -4.69
C ARG A 88 -17.87 11.83 -5.70
N ASP A 89 -17.37 12.79 -6.48
CA ASP A 89 -18.19 13.57 -7.39
C ASP A 89 -18.70 12.71 -8.55
N MET A 90 -17.91 11.76 -9.06
CA MET A 90 -18.37 10.76 -10.04
C MET A 90 -19.48 9.85 -9.49
N VAL A 91 -19.31 9.32 -8.29
CA VAL A 91 -20.31 8.47 -7.61
C VAL A 91 -21.60 9.27 -7.38
N ARG A 92 -21.47 10.51 -6.90
CA ARG A 92 -22.59 11.42 -6.65
C ARG A 92 -23.30 11.82 -7.94
N GLN A 93 -22.57 12.10 -9.02
CA GLN A 93 -23.15 12.44 -10.32
C GLN A 93 -23.94 11.25 -10.90
N LYS A 94 -23.45 10.02 -10.71
CA LYS A 94 -24.08 8.82 -11.27
C LYS A 94 -25.35 8.41 -10.53
N TRP A 95 -25.35 8.44 -9.19
CA TRP A 95 -26.44 7.88 -8.38
C TRP A 95 -27.11 8.88 -7.43
N GLY A 96 -26.69 10.14 -7.42
CA GLY A 96 -27.29 11.23 -6.64
C GLY A 96 -26.94 11.24 -5.14
N ARG A 97 -26.05 10.35 -4.67
CA ARG A 97 -25.64 10.23 -3.26
C ARG A 97 -24.15 9.94 -3.13
N SER A 98 -23.58 10.28 -1.99
CA SER A 98 -22.15 10.10 -1.69
C SER A 98 -21.91 8.73 -1.03
N TYR A 99 -21.87 7.67 -1.84
CA TYR A 99 -21.69 6.30 -1.36
C TYR A 99 -20.26 6.01 -0.88
N ASP A 100 -20.13 5.14 0.12
CA ASP A 100 -18.86 4.58 0.57
C ASP A 100 -18.22 3.69 -0.51
N VAL A 101 -16.89 3.79 -0.66
CA VAL A 101 -16.12 3.04 -1.67
C VAL A 101 -15.00 2.28 -0.97
N ARG A 102 -14.87 1.00 -1.29
CA ARG A 102 -13.88 0.09 -0.68
C ARG A 102 -13.16 -0.74 -1.72
N LEU A 103 -11.95 -1.15 -1.39
CA LEU A 103 -11.18 -2.13 -2.16
C LEU A 103 -11.33 -3.50 -1.48
N ALA A 104 -11.63 -4.53 -2.27
CA ALA A 104 -11.81 -5.89 -1.77
C ALA A 104 -11.07 -6.89 -2.66
N LYS A 105 -10.38 -7.84 -2.04
CA LYS A 105 -9.77 -8.98 -2.71
C LYS A 105 -10.75 -10.16 -2.69
N LEU A 106 -11.14 -10.65 -3.86
CA LEU A 106 -12.02 -11.82 -4.01
C LEU A 106 -11.41 -12.79 -5.00
N GLN A 107 -11.17 -14.04 -4.57
CA GLN A 107 -10.64 -15.12 -5.41
C GLN A 107 -9.37 -14.73 -6.19
N GLY A 108 -8.46 -13.99 -5.54
CA GLY A 108 -7.20 -13.53 -6.14
C GLY A 108 -7.31 -12.29 -7.05
N ARG A 109 -8.51 -11.74 -7.25
CA ARG A 109 -8.73 -10.51 -8.03
C ARG A 109 -9.14 -9.35 -7.14
N MET A 110 -8.74 -8.15 -7.51
CA MET A 110 -9.14 -6.92 -6.82
C MET A 110 -10.43 -6.38 -7.41
N TYR A 111 -11.29 -5.89 -6.54
CA TYR A 111 -12.55 -5.26 -6.89
C TYR A 111 -12.66 -3.94 -6.14
N LEU A 112 -13.15 -2.93 -6.86
CA LEU A 112 -13.68 -1.72 -6.24
C LEU A 112 -15.15 -1.97 -5.93
N GLN A 113 -15.50 -1.96 -4.65
CA GLN A 113 -16.87 -2.12 -4.18
C GLN A 113 -17.44 -0.76 -3.78
N VAL A 114 -18.49 -0.33 -4.48
CA VAL A 114 -19.33 0.79 -4.04
C VAL A 114 -20.39 0.22 -3.10
N MET A 115 -20.26 0.58 -1.83
CA MET A 115 -21.15 0.15 -0.75
C MET A 115 -22.48 0.91 -0.82
N TRP A 116 -23.53 0.32 -0.25
CA TRP A 116 -24.86 0.95 -0.21
C TRP A 116 -25.01 2.04 0.85
N LYS A 117 -24.07 2.14 1.78
CA LYS A 117 -24.05 3.20 2.81
C LYS A 117 -23.56 4.49 2.20
N PHE A 118 -24.17 5.61 2.56
CA PHE A 118 -23.82 6.94 2.05
C PHE A 118 -23.78 7.96 3.18
N LEU A 119 -23.01 9.03 2.97
CA LEU A 119 -22.71 10.05 3.98
C LEU A 119 -23.95 10.80 4.50
N GLU A 120 -24.95 11.00 3.65
CA GLU A 120 -26.17 11.74 4.00
C GLU A 120 -27.12 10.95 4.94
N GLN A 121 -26.79 9.72 5.32
CA GLN A 121 -27.57 8.91 6.26
C GLN A 121 -27.16 9.21 7.71
N ALA A 122 -28.14 9.42 8.60
CA ALA A 122 -27.89 9.74 10.02
C ALA A 122 -27.06 8.68 10.79
N SER A 123 -27.03 7.43 10.32
CA SER A 123 -26.29 6.32 10.93
C SER A 123 -25.05 5.90 10.13
N PHE A 124 -24.43 6.83 9.41
CA PHE A 124 -23.16 6.58 8.75
C PHE A 124 -22.02 6.45 9.78
N PRO A 125 -21.15 5.43 9.70
CA PRO A 125 -20.17 5.15 10.75
C PRO A 125 -18.98 6.12 10.78
N LEU A 126 -18.77 6.91 9.73
CA LEU A 126 -17.62 7.82 9.60
C LEU A 126 -18.11 9.27 9.59
N THR A 127 -17.25 10.18 10.02
CA THR A 127 -17.45 11.62 9.79
C THR A 127 -17.14 11.99 8.33
N GLU A 128 -17.56 13.18 7.89
CA GLU A 128 -17.26 13.68 6.54
C GLU A 128 -15.75 13.73 6.26
N GLN A 129 -14.95 14.12 7.25
CA GLN A 129 -13.49 14.20 7.12
C GLN A 129 -12.86 12.82 6.94
N GLU A 130 -13.25 11.85 7.77
CA GLU A 130 -12.75 10.46 7.68
C GLU A 130 -13.19 9.80 6.37
N TYR A 131 -14.41 10.07 5.91
CA TYR A 131 -14.90 9.61 4.60
C TYR A 131 -14.02 10.14 3.46
N MET A 132 -13.70 11.43 3.47
CA MET A 132 -12.81 12.02 2.45
C MET A 132 -11.41 11.42 2.50
N GLN A 133 -10.84 11.22 3.70
CA GLN A 133 -9.55 10.56 3.86
C GLN A 133 -9.55 9.12 3.33
N GLN A 134 -10.63 8.36 3.59
CA GLN A 134 -10.77 7.01 3.04
C GLN A 134 -10.84 7.03 1.51
N LEU A 135 -11.58 7.96 0.91
CA LEU A 135 -11.64 8.10 -0.54
C LEU A 135 -10.30 8.51 -1.15
N ASP A 136 -9.56 9.41 -0.50
CA ASP A 136 -8.23 9.81 -0.95
C ASP A 136 -7.26 8.61 -0.90
N ALA A 137 -7.28 7.81 0.17
CA ALA A 137 -6.50 6.58 0.25
C ALA A 137 -6.87 5.56 -0.84
N VAL A 138 -8.17 5.37 -1.11
CA VAL A 138 -8.64 4.49 -2.20
C VAL A 138 -8.18 5.02 -3.57
N ALA A 139 -8.24 6.34 -3.78
CA ALA A 139 -7.80 6.98 -5.00
C ALA A 139 -6.29 6.83 -5.23
N GLU A 140 -5.48 6.94 -4.17
CA GLU A 140 -4.04 6.67 -4.20
C GLU A 140 -3.76 5.26 -4.72
N TYR A 141 -4.39 4.23 -4.15
CA TYR A 141 -4.22 2.85 -4.64
C TYR A 141 -4.67 2.66 -6.10
N ILE A 142 -5.75 3.32 -6.51
CA ILE A 142 -6.22 3.25 -7.91
C ILE A 142 -5.19 3.88 -8.87
N ASN A 143 -4.57 4.97 -8.45
CA ASN A 143 -3.51 5.65 -9.21
C ASN A 143 -2.25 4.78 -9.28
N ASP A 144 -1.82 4.21 -8.14
CA ASP A 144 -0.65 3.33 -8.05
C ASP A 144 -0.78 2.10 -8.95
N TRP A 145 -1.98 1.53 -9.05
CA TRP A 145 -2.25 0.41 -9.95
C TRP A 145 -2.52 0.82 -11.40
N GLY A 146 -2.63 2.12 -11.70
CA GLY A 146 -2.93 2.61 -13.04
C GLY A 146 -4.31 2.20 -13.58
N VAL A 147 -5.28 1.92 -12.70
CA VAL A 147 -6.63 1.42 -13.08
C VAL A 147 -7.71 2.49 -13.08
N ALA A 148 -7.33 3.77 -13.09
CA ALA A 148 -8.25 4.90 -13.03
C ALA A 148 -9.32 4.88 -14.16
N ASP A 149 -8.93 4.63 -15.40
CA ASP A 149 -9.87 4.49 -16.54
C ASP A 149 -10.90 3.38 -16.31
N THR A 150 -10.44 2.23 -15.82
CA THR A 150 -11.30 1.07 -15.58
C THR A 150 -12.36 1.39 -14.54
N VAL A 151 -11.99 2.16 -13.50
CA VAL A 151 -12.93 2.64 -12.48
C VAL A 151 -13.95 3.61 -13.08
N ARG A 152 -13.50 4.62 -13.84
CA ARG A 152 -14.38 5.59 -14.51
C ARG A 152 -15.40 4.88 -15.40
N GLN A 153 -14.93 3.96 -16.25
CA GLN A 153 -15.77 3.16 -17.14
C GLN A 153 -16.70 2.22 -16.36
N GLY A 154 -16.20 1.58 -15.30
CA GLY A 154 -16.98 0.68 -14.44
C GLY A 154 -18.15 1.38 -13.75
N ILE A 155 -17.95 2.60 -13.24
CA ILE A 155 -19.00 3.43 -12.64
C ILE A 155 -20.04 3.82 -13.70
N GLN A 156 -19.59 4.22 -14.90
CA GLN A 156 -20.49 4.58 -15.99
C GLN A 156 -21.31 3.39 -16.50
N ALA A 157 -20.70 2.21 -16.62
CA ALA A 157 -21.33 0.97 -17.08
C ALA A 157 -22.35 0.39 -16.09
N ALA A 158 -22.21 0.69 -14.79
CA ALA A 158 -23.12 0.22 -13.76
C ALA A 158 -24.54 0.78 -13.94
N ARG A 159 -25.49 -0.11 -14.23
CA ARG A 159 -26.91 0.25 -14.49
C ARG A 159 -27.73 0.44 -13.22
N LYS A 160 -27.59 -0.48 -12.27
CA LYS A 160 -28.40 -0.52 -11.05
C LYS A 160 -27.59 0.10 -9.89
N PRO A 161 -28.17 1.02 -9.10
CA PRO A 161 -27.50 1.64 -7.96
C PRO A 161 -27.18 0.62 -6.85
N PRO A 162 -26.26 0.95 -5.93
CA PRO A 162 -26.06 0.17 -4.71
C PRO A 162 -27.26 0.42 -3.76
N GLY A 163 -27.70 -0.59 -3.03
CA GLY A 163 -28.89 -0.47 -2.18
C GLY A 163 -29.48 -1.80 -1.71
N TYR A 164 -30.67 -1.74 -1.10
CA TYR A 164 -31.41 -2.93 -0.70
C TYR A 164 -32.18 -3.52 -1.88
N THR A 165 -32.09 -4.83 -2.04
CA THR A 165 -32.97 -5.61 -2.94
C THR A 165 -34.22 -6.04 -2.18
N GLY A 166 -35.34 -6.25 -2.90
CA GLY A 166 -36.67 -6.57 -2.35
C GLY A 166 -36.80 -7.84 -1.50
N GLY A 167 -35.70 -8.48 -1.11
CA GLY A 167 -35.65 -9.60 -0.17
C GLY A 167 -34.80 -9.31 1.08
N GLY A 168 -34.58 -8.04 1.45
CA GLY A 168 -33.81 -7.65 2.64
C GLY A 168 -32.28 -7.72 2.48
N ASN A 169 -31.79 -8.31 1.38
CA ASN A 169 -30.37 -8.36 1.09
C ASN A 169 -29.86 -7.03 0.56
N ALA A 170 -28.73 -6.58 1.08
CA ALA A 170 -28.03 -5.42 0.58
C ALA A 170 -27.11 -5.80 -0.59
N ARG A 171 -27.02 -4.91 -1.58
CA ARG A 171 -26.29 -5.10 -2.81
C ARG A 171 -25.27 -3.99 -2.97
N CYS A 172 -24.00 -4.36 -3.10
CA CYS A 172 -22.93 -3.46 -3.52
C CYS A 172 -22.71 -3.57 -5.04
N ILE A 173 -21.97 -2.61 -5.60
CA ILE A 173 -21.50 -2.67 -6.98
C ILE A 173 -20.03 -3.05 -6.94
N SER A 174 -19.69 -4.23 -7.44
CA SER A 174 -18.31 -4.70 -7.57
C SER A 174 -17.79 -4.45 -8.98
N ILE A 175 -16.85 -3.51 -9.12
CA ILE A 175 -16.15 -3.23 -10.37
C ILE A 175 -14.84 -4.03 -10.35
N PRO A 176 -14.62 -4.95 -11.30
CA PRO A 176 -13.37 -5.69 -11.38
C PRO A 176 -12.22 -4.74 -11.75
N LEU A 177 -11.10 -4.83 -11.02
CA LEU A 177 -9.88 -4.12 -11.34
C LEU A 177 -8.91 -5.07 -12.03
N ALA A 178 -8.32 -4.63 -13.15
CA ALA A 178 -7.33 -5.39 -13.91
C ALA A 178 -5.95 -5.38 -13.23
N VAL A 179 -5.91 -5.76 -11.94
CA VAL A 179 -4.67 -5.86 -11.16
C VAL A 179 -4.28 -7.32 -11.06
N ASP A 180 -3.07 -7.65 -11.52
CA ASP A 180 -2.51 -8.97 -11.32
C ASP A 180 -1.83 -9.06 -9.95
N LEU A 181 -2.54 -9.64 -8.99
CA LEU A 181 -1.98 -10.02 -7.69
C LEU A 181 -1.43 -11.45 -7.69
N GLY A 182 -1.52 -12.14 -8.83
CA GLY A 182 -1.18 -13.54 -9.03
C GLY A 182 0.29 -13.77 -9.33
N GLY A 183 1.19 -13.12 -8.59
CA GLY A 183 2.63 -13.40 -8.71
C GLY A 183 2.98 -14.78 -8.15
N THR A 184 3.99 -15.42 -8.73
CA THR A 184 4.51 -16.76 -8.38
C THR A 184 4.86 -16.92 -6.90
N ARG A 185 5.23 -15.85 -6.21
CA ARG A 185 5.47 -15.85 -4.76
C ARG A 185 4.21 -16.16 -3.94
N SER A 186 3.02 -15.79 -4.42
CA SER A 186 1.78 -15.95 -3.65
C SER A 186 1.39 -17.40 -3.34
N ALA A 187 1.94 -18.34 -4.10
CA ALA A 187 1.70 -19.76 -3.96
C ALA A 187 2.72 -20.47 -3.03
N GLU A 188 3.76 -19.78 -2.56
CA GLU A 188 4.86 -20.44 -1.83
C GLU A 188 4.59 -20.64 -0.33
N TRP A 189 3.51 -20.05 0.22
CA TRP A 189 3.15 -20.14 1.64
C TRP A 189 1.77 -20.78 1.90
N ILE A 190 1.25 -21.57 0.96
CA ILE A 190 0.02 -22.36 1.11
C ILE A 190 0.31 -23.79 1.56
#